data_AF-A0AAN8K5J9-F1
#
_entry.id   AF-A0AAN8K5J9-F1
#
_cell.length_a   1.000
_cell.length_b   1.000
_cell.length_c   1.000
_cell.angle_alpha   90.00
_cell.angle_beta   90.00
_cell.angle_gamma   90.00
#
_symmetry.space_group_name_H-M   'P 1'
#
loop_
_entity.id
_entity.type
_entity.pdbx_description
1 polymer ?
#
loop_
_entity_poly.entity_id
_entity_poly.type
_entity_poly.pdbx_seq_one_letter_code
_entity_poly.pdbx_strand_id
1 'polypeptide(L)'
;MPPSKKKRKLNPDTEPGIARSYLNETFCVIPAGNELQNGHVLYIFLLHDSSVSNAERAVKATFSEEERSAIPILKGKITSLVQRTIKKYKRLTNESEMQKFKDCCWEEFSTEVICRKRSQPEPPSTPTIPNSSSSSSSHKNCSNCVKLRGRLYKAIQRQKEMQEAHSAQIEEFRRKLSKKNAIRVINQKLKRKLNLVKELDASESSGFGAKLKKVRDVVKQKKKTCKRLKIELSEKTSFIVDESAKEISVLKNKAQDEEITFSFLQNDVAVLEEQIEDSKDSTTSDNF
;
A
#
# COMPACT_ATOMS: atom_id res chain seq x y z
N MET A 1 -22.16 22.87 -3.31
CA MET A 1 -21.50 21.80 -2.53
C MET A 1 -20.46 21.11 -3.41
N PRO A 2 -19.20 20.94 -2.96
CA PRO A 2 -18.19 20.23 -3.75
C PRO A 2 -18.55 18.73 -3.84
N PRO A 3 -18.41 18.09 -5.03
CA PRO A 3 -18.75 16.68 -5.20
C PRO A 3 -17.80 15.79 -4.38
N SER A 4 -18.38 14.94 -3.54
CA SER A 4 -17.63 13.96 -2.76
C SER A 4 -16.93 12.98 -3.71
N LYS A 5 -15.60 12.84 -3.55
CA LYS A 5 -14.79 11.92 -4.35
C LYS A 5 -15.31 10.49 -4.13
N LYS A 6 -15.99 9.92 -5.13
CA LYS A 6 -16.39 8.51 -5.14
C LYS A 6 -15.15 7.65 -4.88
N LYS A 7 -15.13 6.94 -3.75
CA LYS A 7 -14.08 5.97 -3.41
C LYS A 7 -14.02 4.95 -4.56
N ARG A 8 -12.85 4.80 -5.19
CA ARG A 8 -12.63 3.76 -6.21
C ARG A 8 -12.93 2.41 -5.55
N LYS A 9 -13.97 1.72 -6.02
CA LYS A 9 -14.15 0.30 -5.71
C LYS A 9 -12.92 -0.43 -6.25
N LEU A 10 -12.21 -1.14 -5.38
CA LEU A 10 -11.13 -2.03 -5.80
C LEU A 10 -11.72 -3.06 -6.77
N ASN A 11 -11.05 -3.32 -7.88
CA ASN A 11 -11.46 -4.35 -8.82
C ASN A 11 -11.15 -5.71 -8.16
N PRO A 12 -12.15 -6.59 -7.92
CA PRO A 12 -11.95 -7.86 -7.23
C PRO A 12 -10.97 -8.80 -7.94
N ASP A 13 -10.80 -8.64 -9.26
CA ASP A 13 -9.92 -9.48 -10.10
C ASP A 13 -8.44 -9.04 -10.12
N THR A 14 -8.04 -8.08 -9.28
CA THR A 14 -6.63 -7.68 -9.23
C THR A 14 -5.87 -8.67 -8.36
N GLU A 15 -4.85 -9.33 -8.93
CA GLU A 15 -3.98 -10.24 -8.17
C GLU A 15 -3.53 -9.59 -6.86
N PRO A 16 -3.65 -10.30 -5.72
CA PRO A 16 -3.17 -9.79 -4.46
C PRO A 16 -1.66 -9.53 -4.57
N GLY A 17 -1.23 -8.32 -4.17
CA GLY A 17 0.20 -8.02 -4.11
C GLY A 17 0.91 -8.97 -3.16
N ILE A 18 2.22 -9.15 -3.36
CA ILE A 18 3.08 -10.12 -2.64
C ILE A 18 2.84 -10.12 -1.11
N ALA A 19 2.74 -8.94 -0.48
CA ALA A 19 2.47 -8.81 0.96
C ALA A 19 1.15 -9.46 1.37
N ARG A 20 0.11 -9.28 0.55
CA ARG A 20 -1.24 -9.78 0.81
C ARG A 20 -1.28 -11.29 0.62
N SER A 21 -0.60 -11.83 -0.39
CA SER A 21 -0.48 -13.27 -0.60
C SER A 21 0.19 -13.94 0.60
N TYR A 22 1.35 -13.41 1.04
CA TYR A 22 2.06 -13.93 2.21
C TYR A 22 1.20 -13.90 3.49
N LEU A 23 0.51 -12.78 3.76
CA LEU A 23 -0.39 -12.68 4.92
C LEU A 23 -1.55 -13.67 4.84
N ASN A 24 -2.11 -13.89 3.65
CA ASN A 24 -3.21 -14.83 3.44
C ASN A 24 -2.76 -16.29 3.56
N GLU A 25 -1.54 -16.63 3.18
CA GLU A 25 -1.01 -17.99 3.28
C GLU A 25 -0.58 -18.33 4.72
N THR A 26 -0.01 -17.36 5.44
CA THR A 26 0.64 -17.62 6.75
C THR A 26 -0.25 -17.28 7.95
N PHE A 27 -1.08 -16.23 7.86
CA PHE A 27 -1.82 -15.67 9.00
C PHE A 27 -3.34 -15.64 8.79
N CYS A 28 -3.88 -16.48 7.90
CA CYS A 28 -5.32 -16.55 7.65
C CYS A 28 -6.11 -17.21 8.80
N VAL A 29 -5.45 -18.08 9.57
CA VAL A 29 -6.02 -18.71 10.76
C VAL A 29 -5.82 -17.75 11.94
N ILE A 30 -6.92 -17.23 12.49
CA ILE A 30 -6.86 -16.28 13.60
C ILE A 30 -6.89 -17.07 14.92
N PRO A 31 -5.83 -17.04 15.75
CA PRO A 31 -5.84 -17.73 17.03
C PRO A 31 -6.85 -17.09 17.99
N ALA A 32 -7.46 -17.90 18.84
CA ALA A 32 -8.30 -17.42 19.94
C ALA A 32 -7.41 -17.05 21.14
N GLY A 33 -7.58 -15.86 21.70
CA GLY A 33 -6.84 -15.41 22.89
C GLY A 33 -5.63 -14.53 22.60
N ASN A 34 -4.59 -14.65 23.43
CA ASN A 34 -3.51 -13.67 23.57
C ASN A 34 -2.32 -13.88 22.61
N GLU A 35 -2.29 -14.98 21.86
CA GLU A 35 -1.21 -15.31 20.92
C GLU A 35 -1.32 -14.57 19.57
N LEU A 36 -1.91 -13.38 19.59
CA LEU A 36 -2.12 -12.62 18.37
C LEU A 36 -0.80 -12.01 17.91
N GLN A 37 -0.29 -12.43 16.76
CA GLN A 37 0.86 -11.79 16.12
C GLN A 37 0.47 -10.62 15.22
N ASN A 38 1.42 -9.74 14.92
CA ASN A 38 1.24 -8.60 14.02
C ASN A 38 0.69 -9.00 12.64
N GLY A 39 1.11 -10.16 12.11
CA GLY A 39 0.63 -10.71 10.84
C GLY A 39 -0.88 -10.90 10.82
N HIS A 40 -1.47 -11.47 11.89
CA HIS A 40 -2.91 -11.65 12.03
C HIS A 40 -3.66 -10.32 12.01
N VAL A 41 -3.17 -9.31 12.73
CA VAL A 41 -3.77 -7.98 12.76
C VAL A 41 -3.76 -7.32 11.39
N LEU A 42 -2.66 -7.47 10.63
CA LEU A 42 -2.56 -6.97 9.27
C LEU A 42 -3.47 -7.71 8.30
N TYR A 43 -3.60 -9.02 8.44
CA TYR A 43 -4.54 -9.83 7.66
C TYR A 43 -6.00 -9.38 7.91
N ILE A 44 -6.41 -9.25 9.17
CA ILE A 44 -7.73 -8.74 9.56
C ILE A 44 -7.97 -7.34 8.98
N PHE A 45 -6.96 -6.47 9.00
CA PHE A 45 -7.05 -5.14 8.39
C PHE A 45 -7.32 -5.18 6.88
N LEU A 46 -6.67 -6.09 6.16
CA LEU A 46 -6.89 -6.27 4.72
C LEU A 46 -8.26 -6.90 4.42
N LEU A 47 -8.73 -7.82 5.27
CA LEU A 47 -10.05 -8.45 5.15
C LEU A 47 -11.18 -7.42 5.29
N HIS A 48 -11.00 -6.41 6.14
CA HIS A 48 -11.97 -5.34 6.38
C HIS A 48 -11.69 -4.05 5.58
N ASP A 49 -11.41 -4.19 4.28
CA ASP A 49 -11.26 -3.07 3.33
C ASP A 49 -10.23 -2.01 3.74
N SER A 50 -9.17 -2.41 4.45
CA SER A 50 -8.16 -1.48 4.96
C SER A 50 -8.74 -0.38 5.88
N SER A 51 -9.83 -0.69 6.60
CA SER A 51 -10.44 0.20 7.58
C SER A 51 -9.93 -0.11 8.99
N VAL A 52 -9.17 0.82 9.59
CA VAL A 52 -8.62 0.65 10.94
C VAL A 52 -9.73 0.42 11.97
N SER A 53 -10.85 1.14 11.88
CA SER A 53 -11.96 1.00 12.84
C SER A 53 -12.64 -0.37 12.77
N ASN A 54 -12.75 -0.95 11.57
CA ASN A 54 -13.35 -2.27 11.40
C ASN A 54 -12.36 -3.35 11.85
N ALA A 55 -11.08 -3.20 11.49
CA ALA A 55 -10.02 -4.08 11.95
C ALA A 55 -9.93 -4.08 13.49
N GLU A 56 -10.01 -2.91 14.12
CA GLU A 56 -10.04 -2.78 15.58
C GLU A 56 -11.21 -3.55 16.20
N ARG A 57 -12.41 -3.44 15.63
CA ARG A 57 -13.59 -4.16 16.12
C ARG A 57 -13.42 -5.68 15.97
N ALA A 58 -12.87 -6.13 14.84
CA ALA A 58 -12.64 -7.54 14.58
C ALA A 58 -11.55 -8.12 15.48
N VAL A 59 -10.44 -7.40 15.68
CA VAL A 59 -9.39 -7.77 16.63
C VAL A 59 -9.94 -7.79 18.07
N LYS A 60 -10.78 -6.82 18.48
CA LYS A 60 -11.44 -6.89 19.81
C LYS A 60 -12.32 -8.13 19.96
N ALA A 61 -12.93 -8.61 18.88
CA ALA A 61 -13.79 -9.78 18.93
C ALA A 61 -13.02 -11.09 19.23
N THR A 62 -11.70 -11.14 18.94
CA THR A 62 -10.86 -12.32 19.21
C THR A 62 -10.47 -12.47 20.68
N PHE A 63 -10.60 -11.41 21.47
CA PHE A 63 -10.34 -11.41 22.91
C PHE A 63 -11.60 -11.74 23.72
N SER A 64 -11.37 -12.26 24.93
CA SER A 64 -12.43 -12.51 25.92
C SER A 64 -13.14 -11.21 26.32
N GLU A 65 -14.37 -11.31 26.83
CA GLU A 65 -15.19 -10.14 27.18
C GLU A 65 -14.54 -9.26 28.27
N GLU A 66 -13.83 -9.90 29.20
CA GLU A 66 -13.07 -9.25 30.27
C GLU A 66 -11.91 -8.42 29.70
N GLU A 67 -11.17 -8.95 28.72
CA GLU A 67 -10.03 -8.27 28.08
C GLU A 67 -10.47 -7.13 27.15
N ARG A 68 -11.65 -7.23 26.52
CA ARG A 68 -12.16 -6.21 25.58
C ARG A 68 -12.23 -4.81 26.19
N SER A 69 -12.59 -4.73 27.47
CA SER A 69 -12.74 -3.46 28.20
C SER A 69 -11.38 -2.86 28.60
N ALA A 70 -10.32 -3.68 28.68
CA ALA A 70 -9.01 -3.29 29.17
C ALA A 70 -8.07 -2.71 28.09
N ILE A 71 -8.47 -2.70 26.80
CA ILE A 71 -7.60 -2.29 25.68
C ILE A 71 -8.07 -0.96 25.04
N PRO A 72 -7.83 0.21 25.67
CA PRO A 72 -8.30 1.50 25.15
C PRO A 72 -7.50 2.03 23.94
N ILE A 73 -6.30 1.48 23.63
CA ILE A 73 -5.37 2.08 22.64
C ILE A 73 -5.15 1.19 21.41
N LEU A 74 -6.09 0.30 21.09
CA LEU A 74 -5.93 -0.65 19.99
C LEU A 74 -5.82 0.05 18.62
N LYS A 75 -6.68 1.05 18.37
CA LYS A 75 -6.71 1.80 17.11
C LYS A 75 -5.36 2.44 16.74
N GLY A 76 -4.68 3.02 17.74
CA GLY A 76 -3.38 3.66 17.56
C GLY A 76 -2.30 2.65 17.21
N LYS A 77 -2.27 1.50 17.91
CA LYS A 77 -1.35 0.40 17.63
C LYS A 77 -1.55 -0.17 16.23
N ILE A 78 -2.79 -0.47 15.83
CA ILE A 78 -3.10 -0.93 14.47
C ILE A 78 -2.66 0.12 13.43
N THR A 79 -2.93 1.40 13.66
CA THR A 79 -2.53 2.47 12.74
C THR A 79 -1.00 2.54 12.57
N SER A 80 -0.26 2.48 13.69
CA SER A 80 1.21 2.47 13.69
C SER A 80 1.75 1.23 12.97
N LEU A 81 1.17 0.05 13.24
CA LEU A 81 1.52 -1.20 12.59
C LEU A 81 1.33 -1.12 11.07
N VAL A 82 0.17 -0.68 10.60
CA VAL A 82 -0.12 -0.49 9.17
C VAL A 82 0.84 0.53 8.52
N GLN A 83 1.20 1.59 9.24
CA GLN A 83 2.16 2.59 8.75
C GLN A 83 3.57 2.02 8.59
N ARG A 84 4.05 1.25 9.59
CA ARG A 84 5.40 0.67 9.57
C ARG A 84 5.54 -0.53 8.62
N THR A 85 4.44 -1.19 8.27
CA THR A 85 4.42 -2.36 7.37
C THR A 85 3.81 -2.03 6.00
N ILE A 86 2.49 -2.17 5.83
CA ILE A 86 1.77 -2.11 4.54
C ILE A 86 2.05 -0.81 3.77
N LYS A 87 2.10 0.32 4.46
CA LYS A 87 2.38 1.61 3.81
C LYS A 87 3.85 1.81 3.46
N LYS A 88 4.76 1.21 4.23
CA LYS A 88 6.21 1.29 4.02
C LYS A 88 6.66 0.35 2.90
N TYR A 89 6.23 -0.91 2.95
CA TYR A 89 6.63 -1.97 2.04
C TYR A 89 5.56 -2.23 0.96
N LYS A 90 5.31 -1.24 0.09
CA LYS A 90 4.24 -1.33 -0.92
C LYS A 90 4.51 -2.33 -2.05
N ARG A 91 5.78 -2.53 -2.39
CA ARG A 91 6.20 -3.33 -3.56
C ARG A 91 6.86 -4.63 -3.18
N LEU A 92 7.54 -4.71 -2.04
CA LEU A 92 8.26 -5.91 -1.55
C LEU A 92 9.10 -6.60 -2.64
N THR A 93 9.73 -5.82 -3.53
CA THR A 93 10.54 -6.35 -4.63
C THR A 93 11.96 -6.71 -4.19
N ASN A 94 12.40 -6.22 -3.02
CA ASN A 94 13.72 -6.50 -2.47
C ASN A 94 13.61 -7.56 -1.37
N GLU A 95 14.44 -8.59 -1.43
CA GLU A 95 14.45 -9.71 -0.50
C GLU A 95 14.75 -9.29 0.95
N SER A 96 15.61 -8.28 1.16
CA SER A 96 15.90 -7.73 2.48
C SER A 96 14.71 -6.98 3.10
N GLU A 97 13.88 -6.33 2.26
CA GLU A 97 12.65 -5.68 2.72
C GLU A 97 11.58 -6.73 3.04
N MET A 98 11.51 -7.79 2.23
CA MET A 98 10.66 -8.94 2.49
C MET A 98 11.00 -9.60 3.83
N GLN A 99 12.28 -9.85 4.11
CA GLN A 99 12.67 -10.44 5.39
C GLN A 99 12.26 -9.57 6.57
N LYS A 100 12.54 -8.26 6.54
CA LYS A 100 12.10 -7.30 7.57
C LYS A 100 10.58 -7.27 7.76
N PHE A 101 9.84 -7.42 6.67
CA PHE A 101 8.38 -7.50 6.71
C PHE A 101 7.93 -8.80 7.40
N LYS A 102 8.52 -9.95 7.04
CA LYS A 102 8.26 -11.24 7.69
C LYS A 102 8.57 -11.19 9.19
N ASP A 103 9.74 -10.69 9.56
CA ASP A 103 10.15 -10.56 10.96
C ASP A 103 9.14 -9.72 11.75
N CYS A 104 8.71 -8.59 11.18
CA CYS A 104 7.70 -7.73 11.80
C CYS A 104 6.31 -8.39 11.91
N CYS A 105 5.96 -9.29 10.98
CA CYS A 105 4.70 -10.05 11.03
C CYS A 105 4.69 -11.10 12.15
N TRP A 106 5.83 -11.71 12.45
CA TRP A 106 5.97 -12.73 13.48
C TRP A 106 6.12 -12.17 14.90
N GLU A 107 6.44 -10.88 15.04
CA GLU A 107 6.39 -10.17 16.33
C GLU A 107 4.99 -10.28 16.97
N GLU A 108 4.96 -10.54 18.28
CA GLU A 108 3.74 -10.57 19.09
C GLU A 108 3.05 -9.20 19.09
N PHE A 109 1.74 -9.20 18.89
CA PHE A 109 0.94 -7.99 18.96
C PHE A 109 0.59 -7.70 20.41
N SER A 110 1.50 -7.01 21.10
CA SER A 110 1.29 -6.60 22.49
C SER A 110 0.04 -5.73 22.63
N THR A 111 -0.94 -6.20 23.38
CA THR A 111 -2.12 -5.44 23.81
C THR A 111 -1.87 -4.62 25.07
N GLU A 112 -0.80 -4.94 25.81
CA GLU A 112 -0.45 -4.29 27.07
C GLU A 112 -0.43 -2.77 26.92
N VAL A 113 -1.23 -2.12 27.75
CA VAL A 113 -1.15 -0.67 27.90
C VAL A 113 0.21 -0.42 28.53
N ILE A 114 1.14 0.16 27.77
CA ILE A 114 2.34 0.79 28.33
C ILE A 114 1.82 1.98 29.13
N CYS A 115 1.30 1.70 30.33
CA CYS A 115 1.00 2.69 31.33
C CYS A 115 2.38 3.12 31.79
N ARG A 116 2.96 4.08 31.06
CA ARG A 116 4.14 4.80 31.52
C ARG A 116 3.69 5.41 32.83
N LYS A 117 3.98 4.72 33.96
CA LYS A 117 3.97 5.30 35.28
C LYS A 117 4.91 6.48 35.18
N ARG A 118 4.33 7.64 34.91
CA ARG A 118 4.99 8.93 34.93
C ARG A 118 5.36 9.06 36.40
N SER A 119 6.61 8.71 36.72
CA SER A 119 7.23 8.97 38.01
C SER A 119 6.91 10.42 38.34
N GLN A 120 5.97 10.62 39.26
CA GLN A 120 5.65 11.95 39.75
C GLN A 120 6.94 12.53 40.31
N PRO A 121 7.36 13.74 39.89
CA PRO A 121 8.38 14.46 40.63
C PRO A 121 7.77 14.77 42.01
N GLU A 122 8.44 14.32 43.07
CA GLU A 122 8.13 14.72 44.43
C GLU A 122 8.07 16.26 44.50
N PRO A 123 7.06 16.84 45.16
CA PRO A 123 6.96 18.28 45.31
C PRO A 123 8.14 18.82 46.12
N PRO A 124 8.79 19.92 45.69
CA PRO A 124 9.89 20.53 46.42
C PRO A 124 9.41 21.03 47.78
N SER A 125 10.10 20.61 48.83
CA SER A 125 9.88 21.02 50.21
C SER A 125 9.95 22.55 50.35
N THR A 126 8.86 23.14 50.83
CA THR A 126 8.75 24.56 51.16
C THR A 126 9.70 24.92 52.31
N PRO A 127 10.55 25.96 52.20
CA PRO A 127 11.36 26.43 53.32
C PRO A 127 10.51 27.22 54.32
N THR A 128 10.47 26.74 55.56
CA THR A 128 9.91 27.41 56.73
C THR A 128 10.73 28.65 57.08
N ILE A 129 10.12 29.84 56.98
CA ILE A 129 10.69 31.11 57.46
C ILE A 129 10.34 31.24 58.96
N PRO A 130 11.32 31.42 59.87
CA PRO A 130 11.01 31.77 61.24
C PRO A 130 10.64 33.26 61.34
N ASN A 131 9.40 33.49 61.78
CA ASN A 131 8.93 34.79 62.26
C ASN A 131 9.67 35.13 63.57
N SER A 132 10.39 36.26 63.58
CA SER A 132 10.95 36.82 64.81
C SER A 132 10.65 38.30 64.85
N SER A 133 9.52 38.63 65.48
CA SER A 133 9.14 39.97 65.88
C SER A 133 10.00 40.39 67.07
N SER A 134 10.95 41.30 66.86
CA SER A 134 11.58 42.05 67.94
C SER A 134 11.54 43.54 67.62
N SER A 135 10.64 44.21 68.34
CA SER A 135 10.45 45.64 68.42
C SER A 135 11.58 46.26 69.26
N SER A 136 12.49 46.99 68.61
CA SER A 136 13.41 47.92 69.31
C SER A 136 13.35 49.30 68.65
N SER A 137 12.51 50.15 69.22
CA SER A 137 12.42 51.59 68.94
C SER A 137 13.52 52.33 69.72
N SER A 138 14.58 52.79 69.04
CA SER A 138 15.40 53.98 69.43
C SER A 138 16.74 54.15 68.68
N HIS A 139 16.89 53.69 67.44
CA HIS A 139 18.11 53.96 66.64
C HIS A 139 17.83 54.76 65.37
N LYS A 140 17.12 55.89 65.49
CA LYS A 140 16.84 56.76 64.32
C LYS A 140 18.06 57.57 63.85
N ASN A 141 19.10 57.74 64.69
CA ASN A 141 20.27 58.59 64.38
C ASN A 141 21.63 57.89 64.56
N CYS A 142 21.70 56.57 64.41
CA CYS A 142 23.02 55.91 64.36
C CYS A 142 23.70 56.24 63.01
N SER A 143 24.89 56.83 63.06
CA SER A 143 25.68 57.21 61.87
C SER A 143 25.86 56.05 60.87
N ASN A 144 26.03 54.83 61.38
CA ASN A 144 26.15 53.63 60.54
C ASN A 144 24.82 53.25 59.87
N CYS A 145 23.68 53.44 60.52
CA CYS A 145 22.36 53.20 59.94
C CYS A 145 22.04 54.19 58.81
N VAL A 146 22.46 55.46 58.96
CA VAL A 146 22.30 56.49 57.90
C VAL A 146 23.17 56.13 56.68
N LYS A 147 24.43 55.73 56.90
CA LYS A 147 25.32 55.27 55.83
C LYS A 147 24.77 54.02 55.14
N LEU A 148 24.25 53.05 55.89
CA LEU A 148 23.66 51.83 55.35
C LEU A 148 22.40 52.13 54.52
N ARG A 149 21.52 53.01 55.00
CA ARG A 149 20.34 53.46 54.26
C ARG A 149 20.72 54.16 52.96
N GLY A 150 21.76 54.97 52.97
CA GLY A 150 22.32 55.60 51.76
C GLY A 150 22.87 54.58 50.76
N ARG A 151 23.57 53.54 51.23
CA ARG A 151 24.04 52.42 50.38
C ARG A 151 22.88 51.62 49.79
N LEU A 152 21.86 51.31 50.60
CA LEU A 152 20.68 50.58 50.16
C LEU A 152 19.91 51.37 49.10
N TYR A 153 19.72 52.68 49.30
CA TYR A 153 19.04 53.53 48.32
C TYR A 153 19.80 53.57 46.98
N LYS A 154 21.14 53.68 47.01
CA LYS A 154 21.98 53.60 45.81
C LYS A 154 21.90 52.22 45.14
N ALA A 155 21.83 51.13 45.90
CA ALA A 155 21.69 49.79 45.35
C ALA A 155 20.33 49.59 44.66
N ILE A 156 19.24 50.05 45.29
CA ILE A 156 17.89 50.03 44.71
C ILE A 156 17.86 50.87 43.42
N GLN A 157 18.47 52.05 43.43
CA GLN A 157 18.52 52.93 42.27
C GLN A 157 19.28 52.28 41.10
N ARG A 158 20.45 51.67 41.35
CA ARG A 158 21.19 50.91 40.33
C ARG A 158 20.41 49.72 39.79
N GLN A 159 19.63 49.04 40.64
CA GLN A 159 18.79 47.93 40.22
C GLN A 159 17.66 48.41 39.29
N LYS A 160 17.04 49.55 39.59
CA LYS A 160 16.03 50.17 38.72
C LYS A 160 16.62 50.57 37.37
N GLU A 161 17.77 51.24 37.37
CA GLU A 161 18.47 51.64 36.13
C GLU A 161 18.84 50.42 35.28
N MET A 162 19.30 49.32 35.90
CA MET A 162 19.57 48.06 35.20
C MET A 162 18.30 47.45 34.59
N GLN A 163 17.18 47.45 35.33
CA GLN A 163 15.89 46.94 34.84
C GLN A 163 15.36 47.78 33.67
N GLU A 164 15.47 49.11 33.75
CA GLU A 164 15.07 50.03 32.68
C GLU A 164 15.94 49.81 31.43
N ALA A 165 17.26 49.66 31.58
CA ALA A 165 18.16 49.36 30.47
C ALA A 165 17.80 48.02 29.79
N HIS A 166 17.51 46.97 30.57
CA HIS A 166 17.11 45.68 30.03
C HIS A 166 15.76 45.75 29.31
N SER A 167 14.80 46.50 29.87
CA SER A 167 13.50 46.74 29.23
C SER A 167 13.64 47.49 27.90
N ALA A 168 14.49 48.51 27.85
CA ALA A 168 14.79 49.26 26.63
C ALA A 168 15.42 48.38 25.54
N GLN A 169 16.35 47.48 25.90
CA GLN A 169 16.93 46.52 24.96
C GLN A 169 15.89 45.55 24.41
N ILE A 170 14.99 45.03 25.25
CA ILE A 170 13.90 44.15 24.81
C ILE A 170 12.99 44.86 23.79
N GLU A 171 12.63 46.13 24.06
CA GLU A 171 11.83 46.93 23.12
C GLU A 171 12.56 47.19 21.80
N GLU A 172 13.88 47.44 21.83
CA GLU A 172 14.68 47.58 20.61
C GLU A 172 14.72 46.27 19.80
N PHE A 173 14.91 45.13 20.45
CA PHE A 173 14.82 43.81 19.80
C PHE A 173 13.43 43.56 19.21
N ARG A 174 12.36 43.92 19.93
CA ARG A 174 10.99 43.83 19.41
C ARG A 174 10.78 44.72 18.19
N ARG A 175 11.34 45.93 18.14
CA ARG A 175 11.29 46.80 16.94
C ARG A 175 12.07 46.20 15.78
N LYS A 176 13.28 45.67 16.02
CA LYS A 176 14.10 44.99 15.00
C LYS A 176 13.43 43.71 14.46
N LEU A 177 12.71 42.99 15.30
CA LEU A 177 11.89 41.82 14.91
C LEU A 177 10.57 42.22 14.25
N SER A 178 10.01 43.39 14.60
CA SER A 178 8.83 43.99 13.98
C SER A 178 9.11 44.59 12.60
N LYS A 179 10.02 43.98 11.82
CA LYS A 179 10.05 44.03 10.35
C LYS A 179 8.81 43.32 9.78
N LYS A 180 7.62 43.66 10.27
CA LYS A 180 6.30 43.20 9.82
C LYS A 180 6.13 43.40 8.31
N ASN A 181 6.81 44.41 7.75
CA ASN A 181 6.86 44.65 6.31
C ASN A 181 7.59 43.53 5.55
N ALA A 182 8.68 42.97 6.07
CA ALA A 182 9.39 41.87 5.42
C ALA A 182 8.54 40.60 5.39
N ILE A 183 7.90 40.25 6.50
CA ILE A 183 6.99 39.08 6.58
C ILE A 183 5.79 39.26 5.64
N ARG A 184 5.21 40.47 5.59
CA ARG A 184 4.10 40.79 4.68
C ARG A 184 4.50 40.63 3.21
N VAL A 185 5.68 41.13 2.83
CA VAL A 185 6.21 41.01 1.47
C VAL A 185 6.49 39.55 1.10
N ILE A 186 7.05 38.76 2.03
CA ILE A 186 7.29 37.33 1.82
C ILE A 186 5.97 36.58 1.62
N ASN A 187 4.98 36.81 2.49
CA ASN A 187 3.66 36.17 2.37
C ASN A 187 2.95 36.55 1.07
N GLN A 188 3.08 37.81 0.62
CA GLN A 188 2.53 38.24 -0.67
C GLN A 188 3.23 37.55 -1.85
N LYS A 189 4.56 37.43 -1.84
CA LYS A 189 5.32 36.67 -2.85
C LYS A 189 4.91 35.20 -2.86
N LEU A 190 4.73 34.59 -1.69
CA LEU A 190 4.35 33.19 -1.55
C LEU A 190 2.94 32.95 -2.10
N LYS A 191 1.99 33.86 -1.84
CA LYS A 191 0.64 33.81 -2.42
C LYS A 191 0.65 33.91 -3.95
N ARG A 192 1.48 34.79 -4.53
CA ARG A 192 1.63 34.91 -5.99
C ARG A 192 2.19 33.63 -6.61
N LYS A 193 3.24 33.05 -6.00
CA LYS A 193 3.82 31.78 -6.46
C LYS A 193 2.83 30.63 -6.37
N LEU A 194 2.05 30.55 -5.30
CA LEU A 194 1.03 29.52 -5.12
C LEU A 194 -0.09 29.61 -6.17
N ASN A 195 -0.50 30.82 -6.57
CA ASN A 195 -1.47 31.00 -7.64
C ASN A 195 -0.91 30.55 -9.00
N LEU A 196 0.35 30.89 -9.30
CA LEU A 196 1.00 30.47 -10.55
C LEU A 196 1.12 28.94 -10.65
N VAL A 197 1.43 28.25 -9.54
CA VAL A 197 1.42 26.78 -9.49
C VAL A 197 0.02 26.24 -9.80
N LYS A 198 -1.04 26.83 -9.23
CA LYS A 198 -2.43 26.40 -9.51
C LYS A 198 -2.83 26.60 -10.97
N GLU A 199 -2.40 27.70 -11.58
CA GLU A 199 -2.65 27.97 -13.01
C GLU A 199 -1.93 26.96 -13.90
N LEU A 200 -0.67 26.63 -13.58
CA LEU A 200 0.09 25.59 -14.28
C LEU A 200 -0.58 24.21 -14.11
N ASP A 201 -0.96 23.82 -12.90
CA ASP A 201 -1.67 22.56 -12.64
C ASP A 201 -3.01 22.48 -13.42
N ALA A 202 -3.75 23.60 -13.49
CA ALA A 202 -4.99 23.67 -14.27
C ALA A 202 -4.71 23.51 -15.78
N SER A 203 -3.66 24.15 -16.30
CA SER A 203 -3.27 24.04 -17.70
C SER A 203 -2.81 22.62 -18.07
N GLU A 204 -2.03 21.95 -17.20
CA GLU A 204 -1.61 20.56 -17.41
C GLU A 204 -2.80 19.59 -17.33
N SER A 205 -3.69 19.77 -16.34
CA SER A 205 -4.85 18.90 -16.17
C SER A 205 -5.83 18.95 -17.34
N SER A 206 -5.99 20.12 -17.99
CA SER A 206 -6.87 20.28 -19.15
C SER A 206 -6.29 19.66 -20.43
N GLY A 207 -4.98 19.79 -20.67
CA GLY A 207 -4.30 19.24 -21.84
C GLY A 207 -4.10 17.72 -21.77
N PHE A 208 -3.64 17.20 -20.64
CA PHE A 208 -3.41 15.77 -20.46
C PHE A 208 -4.71 14.97 -20.40
N GLY A 209 -5.78 15.53 -19.81
CA GLY A 209 -7.09 14.88 -19.74
C GLY A 209 -7.68 14.60 -21.13
N ALA A 210 -7.62 15.56 -22.04
CA ALA A 210 -8.10 15.41 -23.41
C ALA A 210 -7.27 14.39 -24.20
N LYS A 211 -5.94 14.42 -24.06
CA LYS A 211 -5.04 13.44 -24.70
C LYS A 211 -5.28 12.02 -24.17
N LEU A 212 -5.41 11.84 -22.86
CA LEU A 212 -5.74 10.55 -22.24
C LEU A 212 -7.10 10.01 -22.70
N LYS A 213 -8.10 10.89 -22.86
CA LYS A 213 -9.40 10.49 -23.41
C LYS A 213 -9.26 9.98 -24.84
N LYS A 214 -8.56 10.72 -25.71
CA LYS A 214 -8.29 10.29 -27.10
C LYS A 214 -7.57 8.94 -27.16
N VAL A 215 -6.49 8.75 -26.38
CA VAL A 215 -5.77 7.47 -26.32
C VAL A 215 -6.69 6.34 -25.85
N ARG A 216 -7.51 6.57 -24.82
CA ARG A 216 -8.46 5.58 -24.32
C ARG A 216 -9.49 5.18 -25.39
N ASP A 217 -9.97 6.12 -26.18
CA ASP A 217 -10.94 5.86 -27.24
C ASP A 217 -10.31 5.08 -28.41
N VAL A 218 -9.07 5.41 -28.79
CA VAL A 218 -8.30 4.62 -29.77
C VAL A 218 -8.06 3.19 -29.27
N VAL A 219 -7.67 3.00 -28.01
CA VAL A 219 -7.48 1.67 -27.42
C VAL A 219 -8.78 0.88 -27.43
N LYS A 220 -9.92 1.50 -27.09
CA LYS A 220 -11.24 0.85 -27.17
C LYS A 220 -11.57 0.43 -28.60
N GLN A 221 -11.32 1.29 -29.58
CA GLN A 221 -11.56 0.99 -30.99
C GLN A 221 -10.69 -0.18 -31.46
N LYS A 222 -9.38 -0.16 -31.19
CA LYS A 222 -8.46 -1.26 -31.52
C LYS A 222 -8.84 -2.56 -30.83
N LYS A 223 -9.30 -2.53 -29.58
CA LYS A 223 -9.81 -3.71 -28.87
C LYS A 223 -11.04 -4.30 -29.57
N LYS A 224 -11.97 -3.48 -30.06
CA LYS A 224 -13.12 -3.94 -30.84
C LYS A 224 -12.70 -4.56 -32.17
N THR A 225 -11.78 -3.92 -32.90
CA THR A 225 -11.25 -4.46 -34.16
C THR A 225 -10.54 -5.79 -33.95
N CYS A 226 -9.69 -5.91 -32.94
CA CYS A 226 -9.00 -7.16 -32.59
C CYS A 226 -9.99 -8.30 -32.27
N LYS A 227 -11.06 -8.01 -31.51
CA LYS A 227 -12.13 -9.00 -31.25
C LYS A 227 -12.81 -9.46 -32.55
N ARG A 228 -13.11 -8.54 -33.47
CA ARG A 228 -13.73 -8.89 -34.77
C ARG A 228 -12.80 -9.77 -35.61
N LEU A 229 -11.53 -9.38 -35.74
CA LEU A 229 -10.53 -10.15 -36.49
C LEU A 229 -10.31 -11.54 -35.89
N LYS A 230 -10.38 -11.67 -34.56
CA LYS A 230 -10.28 -12.98 -33.90
C LYS A 230 -11.45 -13.90 -34.25
N ILE A 231 -12.67 -13.36 -34.33
CA ILE A 231 -13.86 -14.12 -34.73
C ILE A 231 -13.74 -14.54 -36.21
N GLU A 232 -13.40 -13.59 -37.09
CA GLU A 232 -13.23 -13.88 -38.52
C GLU A 232 -12.13 -14.93 -38.77
N LEU A 233 -11.03 -14.86 -38.01
CA LEU A 233 -9.95 -15.85 -38.10
C LEU A 233 -10.41 -17.23 -37.61
N SER A 234 -11.20 -17.30 -36.53
CA SER A 234 -11.77 -18.58 -36.10
C SER A 234 -12.73 -19.19 -37.11
N GLU A 235 -13.58 -18.38 -37.75
CA GLU A 235 -14.54 -18.82 -38.78
C GLU A 235 -13.82 -19.32 -40.04
N LYS A 236 -12.79 -18.59 -40.49
CA LYS A 236 -11.94 -19.03 -41.62
C LYS A 236 -11.20 -20.32 -41.31
N THR A 237 -10.67 -20.45 -40.09
CA THR A 237 -9.95 -21.66 -39.68
C THR A 237 -10.89 -22.86 -39.61
N SER A 238 -12.10 -22.71 -39.04
CA SER A 238 -13.08 -23.81 -39.01
C SER A 238 -13.50 -24.22 -40.42
N PHE A 239 -13.72 -23.26 -41.31
CA PHE A 239 -14.07 -23.55 -42.70
C PHE A 239 -12.98 -24.36 -43.42
N ILE A 240 -11.72 -23.95 -43.31
CA ILE A 240 -10.58 -24.65 -43.93
C ILE A 240 -10.43 -26.07 -43.37
N VAL A 241 -10.61 -26.25 -42.05
CA VAL A 241 -10.54 -27.57 -41.42
C VAL A 241 -11.66 -28.48 -41.92
N ASP A 242 -12.90 -27.98 -42.00
CA ASP A 242 -14.04 -28.76 -42.49
C ASP A 242 -13.89 -29.12 -43.98
N GLU A 243 -13.39 -28.20 -44.81
CA GLU A 243 -13.11 -28.45 -46.22
C GLU A 243 -12.00 -29.49 -46.42
N SER A 244 -10.89 -29.35 -45.68
CA SER A 244 -9.79 -30.31 -45.70
C SER A 244 -10.23 -31.70 -45.21
N ALA A 245 -11.07 -31.76 -44.18
CA ALA A 245 -11.61 -33.03 -43.67
C ALA A 245 -12.50 -33.74 -44.71
N LYS A 246 -13.29 -32.98 -45.49
CA LYS A 246 -14.08 -33.54 -46.60
C LYS A 246 -13.18 -34.08 -47.70
N GLU A 247 -12.15 -33.34 -48.09
CA GLU A 247 -11.19 -33.78 -49.12
C GLU A 247 -10.45 -35.06 -48.70
N ILE A 248 -9.97 -35.11 -47.45
CA ILE A 248 -9.34 -36.31 -46.88
C ILE A 248 -10.30 -37.51 -46.89
N SER A 249 -11.57 -37.30 -46.55
CA SER A 249 -12.60 -38.35 -46.59
C SER A 249 -12.79 -38.90 -48.01
N VAL A 250 -12.85 -38.03 -49.02
CA VAL A 250 -12.96 -38.42 -50.43
C VAL A 250 -11.74 -39.22 -50.88
N LEU A 251 -10.53 -38.74 -50.58
CA LEU A 251 -9.29 -39.45 -50.93
C LEU A 251 -9.18 -40.81 -50.23
N LYS A 252 -9.62 -40.91 -48.98
CA LYS A 252 -9.65 -42.17 -48.24
C LYS A 252 -10.57 -43.19 -48.89
N ASN A 253 -11.78 -42.79 -49.27
CA ASN A 253 -12.71 -43.68 -49.96
C ASN A 253 -12.14 -44.14 -51.31
N LYS A 254 -11.52 -43.23 -52.07
CA LYS A 254 -10.87 -43.58 -53.34
C LYS A 254 -9.72 -44.57 -53.16
N ALA A 255 -8.88 -44.38 -52.14
CA ALA A 255 -7.79 -45.31 -51.83
C ALA A 255 -8.33 -46.70 -51.44
N GLN A 256 -9.45 -46.76 -50.71
CA GLN A 256 -10.11 -48.02 -50.37
C GLN A 256 -10.69 -48.72 -51.61
N ASP A 257 -11.29 -47.99 -52.54
CA ASP A 257 -11.78 -48.54 -53.82
C ASP A 257 -10.62 -49.10 -54.68
N GLU A 258 -9.49 -48.39 -54.71
CA GLU A 258 -8.26 -48.84 -55.38
C GLU A 258 -7.67 -50.09 -54.70
N GLU A 259 -7.67 -50.17 -53.37
CA GLU A 259 -7.22 -51.35 -52.60
C GLU A 259 -8.10 -52.58 -52.89
N ILE A 260 -9.43 -52.40 -52.94
CA ILE A 260 -10.37 -53.46 -53.33
C ILE A 260 -10.06 -53.94 -54.76
N THR A 261 -9.88 -53.02 -55.69
CA THR A 261 -9.56 -53.34 -57.09
C THR A 261 -8.24 -54.10 -57.20
N PHE A 262 -7.23 -53.70 -56.45
CA PHE A 262 -5.94 -54.37 -56.39
C PHE A 262 -6.07 -55.80 -55.83
N SER A 263 -6.88 -56.01 -54.79
CA SER A 263 -7.15 -57.35 -54.26
C SER A 263 -7.82 -58.27 -55.29
N PHE A 264 -8.75 -57.76 -56.11
CA PHE A 264 -9.34 -58.53 -57.21
C PHE A 264 -8.28 -58.94 -58.24
N LEU A 265 -7.43 -58.00 -58.66
CA LEU A 265 -6.35 -58.28 -59.61
C LEU A 265 -5.32 -59.28 -59.06
N GLN A 266 -4.99 -59.21 -57.77
CA GLN A 266 -4.12 -60.22 -57.14
C GLN A 266 -4.73 -61.62 -57.17
N ASN A 267 -6.03 -61.74 -56.93
CA ASN A 267 -6.73 -63.02 -57.03
C ASN A 267 -6.73 -63.53 -58.48
N ASP A 268 -7.00 -62.67 -59.47
CA ASP A 268 -6.97 -63.05 -60.89
C ASP A 268 -5.58 -63.54 -61.31
N VAL A 269 -4.51 -62.86 -60.87
CA VAL A 269 -3.13 -63.29 -61.12
C VAL A 269 -2.88 -64.67 -60.50
N ALA A 270 -3.29 -64.91 -59.25
CA ALA A 270 -3.11 -66.20 -58.61
C ALA A 270 -3.84 -67.33 -59.35
N VAL A 271 -5.06 -67.08 -59.83
CA VAL A 271 -5.82 -68.05 -60.65
C VAL A 271 -5.11 -68.33 -61.98
N LEU A 272 -4.58 -67.30 -62.64
CA LEU A 272 -3.82 -67.48 -63.89
C LEU A 272 -2.51 -68.24 -63.66
N GLU A 273 -1.82 -68.00 -62.55
CA GLU A 273 -0.62 -68.75 -62.17
C GLU A 273 -0.92 -70.24 -61.94
N GLU A 274 -2.03 -70.56 -61.26
CA GLU A 274 -2.51 -71.94 -61.08
C GLU A 274 -2.82 -72.61 -62.44
N GLN A 275 -3.55 -71.93 -63.33
CA GLN A 275 -3.86 -72.44 -64.67
C GLN A 275 -2.61 -72.68 -65.54
N ILE A 276 -1.59 -71.81 -65.40
CA ILE A 276 -0.31 -71.97 -66.10
C ILE A 276 0.41 -73.23 -65.59
N GLU A 277 0.40 -73.48 -64.28
CA GLU A 277 1.04 -74.66 -63.69
C GLU A 277 0.35 -75.95 -64.12
N ASP A 278 -0.99 -76.00 -64.07
CA ASP A 278 -1.79 -77.14 -64.58
C ASP A 278 -1.50 -77.42 -66.07
N SER A 279 -1.32 -76.36 -66.87
CA SER A 279 -1.01 -76.49 -68.30
C SER A 279 0.38 -77.08 -68.53
N LYS A 280 1.38 -76.73 -67.71
CA LYS A 280 2.74 -77.30 -67.83
C LYS A 280 2.72 -78.81 -67.56
N ASP A 281 2.03 -79.25 -66.51
CA ASP A 281 1.94 -80.66 -66.14
C ASP A 281 1.34 -81.52 -67.27
N SER A 282 0.34 -80.99 -67.97
CA SER A 282 -0.27 -81.68 -69.13
C SER A 282 0.69 -81.84 -70.32
N THR A 283 1.58 -80.87 -70.59
CA THR A 283 2.50 -80.95 -71.74
C THR A 283 3.67 -81.92 -71.52
N THR A 284 3.99 -82.25 -70.27
CA THR A 284 5.05 -83.23 -69.95
C THR A 284 4.62 -84.68 -70.13
N SER A 285 3.32 -85.01 -70.20
CA SER A 285 2.88 -86.41 -70.38
C SER A 285 2.98 -86.92 -71.81
N ASP A 286 3.07 -86.04 -72.82
CA ASP A 286 3.07 -86.42 -74.24
C ASP A 286 4.47 -86.64 -74.83
N ASN A 287 5.53 -86.53 -74.03
CA ASN A 287 6.93 -86.74 -74.45
C ASN A 287 7.59 -88.01 -73.90
N PHE A 288 6.81 -89.01 -73.46
CA PHE A 288 7.30 -90.34 -73.05
C PHE A 288 6.71 -91.48 -73.88
#